data_AF-A0A8G0LMF2-F1
#
_entry.id   AF-A0A8G0LMF2-F1
#
_cell.length_a   1.000
_cell.length_b   1.000
_cell.length_c   1.000
_cell.angle_alpha   90.00
_cell.angle_beta   90.00
_cell.angle_gamma   90.00
#
_symmetry.space_group_name_H-M   'P 1'
#
loop_
_entity.id
_entity.type
_entity.pdbx_description
1 polymer ?
#
loop_
_entity_poly.entity_id
_entity_poly.type
_entity_poly.pdbx_seq_one_letter_code
_entity_poly.pdbx_strand_id
1 'polypeptide(L)'
;MKSFLTTVGSVAVLLASASALPTTNLPRQDGSCFIQLKNGDGDASVGASIPANTLFSTANNRQVDAGVNAQAVTSGCVCQAFSDAAGTIKLGGIFDDHTLVSFTDASSGGTDSQLDQAVPIGSFCCVTTPNTVPVCSGSGVGTPPPPTQTVRVQINSADDSARQIEVPADGSPFAASFSIATSVEIVDIEGSSHVTCQAFSDANGVVAVGSPFEIDEVSLNGGAAVSILSIRCKLSA
;
A
#
# COMPACT_ATOMS: atom_id res chain seq x y z
N MET A 1 -14.62 -62.83 -51.69
CA MET A 1 -13.63 -62.07 -50.89
C MET A 1 -14.41 -61.07 -50.05
N LYS A 2 -14.24 -61.09 -48.72
CA LYS A 2 -15.02 -60.32 -47.75
C LYS A 2 -14.54 -58.86 -47.72
N SER A 3 -15.47 -57.93 -47.89
CA SER A 3 -15.25 -56.48 -47.77
C SER A 3 -15.04 -56.09 -46.31
N PHE A 4 -14.00 -55.30 -46.04
CA PHE A 4 -13.91 -54.48 -44.83
C PHE A 4 -13.60 -53.05 -45.27
N LEU A 5 -14.63 -52.20 -45.19
CA LEU A 5 -14.52 -50.74 -45.26
C LEU A 5 -14.03 -50.27 -43.89
N THR A 6 -12.82 -49.72 -43.83
CA THR A 6 -12.31 -49.01 -42.66
C THR A 6 -12.64 -47.53 -42.81
N THR A 7 -13.68 -47.09 -42.08
CA THR A 7 -14.02 -45.69 -41.89
C THR A 7 -13.00 -45.07 -40.93
N VAL A 8 -12.04 -44.30 -41.45
CA VAL A 8 -11.14 -43.51 -40.61
C VAL A 8 -11.83 -42.19 -40.31
N GLY A 9 -12.47 -42.11 -39.14
CA GLY A 9 -13.01 -40.86 -38.62
C GLY A 9 -11.87 -39.96 -38.14
N SER A 10 -11.54 -38.93 -38.91
CA SER A 10 -10.65 -37.86 -38.46
C SER A 10 -11.37 -37.01 -37.42
N VAL A 11 -11.05 -37.23 -36.14
CA VAL A 11 -11.44 -36.34 -35.06
C VAL A 11 -10.58 -35.09 -35.16
N ALA A 12 -11.15 -34.00 -35.65
CA ALA A 12 -10.57 -32.67 -35.53
C ALA A 12 -10.69 -32.23 -34.06
N VAL A 13 -9.66 -32.51 -33.25
CA VAL A 13 -9.53 -31.91 -31.92
C VAL A 13 -9.03 -30.48 -32.11
N LEU A 14 -9.96 -29.55 -32.36
CA LEU A 14 -9.73 -28.13 -32.19
C LEU A 14 -9.59 -27.86 -30.69
N LEU A 15 -8.35 -27.97 -30.17
CA LEU A 15 -7.96 -27.33 -28.93
C LEU A 15 -7.97 -25.81 -29.17
N ALA A 16 -9.16 -25.23 -29.13
CA ALA A 16 -9.30 -23.81 -28.87
C ALA A 16 -8.89 -23.59 -27.41
N SER A 17 -7.59 -23.34 -27.20
CA SER A 17 -7.12 -22.66 -26.00
C SER A 17 -7.75 -21.27 -26.02
N ALA A 18 -8.98 -21.19 -25.51
CA ALA A 18 -9.53 -19.96 -24.98
C ALA A 18 -8.60 -19.58 -23.83
N SER A 19 -7.55 -18.81 -24.14
CA SER A 19 -6.92 -17.94 -23.18
C SER A 19 -7.97 -16.92 -22.77
N ALA A 20 -8.88 -17.36 -21.90
CA ALA A 20 -9.52 -16.48 -20.95
C ALA A 20 -8.35 -15.93 -20.13
N LEU A 21 -7.82 -14.80 -20.57
CA LEU A 21 -7.09 -13.90 -19.69
C LEU A 21 -7.99 -13.78 -18.46
N PRO A 22 -7.56 -14.23 -17.28
CA PRO A 22 -8.25 -13.80 -16.09
C PRO A 22 -8.04 -12.29 -16.06
N THR A 23 -9.05 -11.54 -16.51
CA THR A 23 -9.34 -10.21 -15.98
C THR A 23 -9.83 -10.42 -14.54
N THR A 24 -9.03 -11.10 -13.72
CA THR A 24 -9.12 -10.98 -12.28
C THR A 24 -8.66 -9.57 -12.03
N ASN A 25 -9.66 -8.69 -11.91
CA ASN A 25 -9.56 -7.45 -11.19
C ASN A 25 -8.56 -7.68 -10.06
N LEU A 26 -7.47 -6.91 -10.08
CA LEU A 26 -6.71 -6.64 -8.88
C LEU A 26 -7.74 -6.42 -7.77
N PRO A 27 -7.62 -7.01 -6.57
CA PRO A 27 -8.21 -6.36 -5.43
C PRO A 27 -7.35 -5.12 -5.18
N ARG A 28 -7.45 -4.13 -6.08
CA ARG A 28 -7.51 -2.75 -5.65
C ARG A 28 -8.61 -2.80 -4.59
N GLN A 29 -8.38 -2.28 -3.40
CA GLN A 29 -9.51 -1.65 -2.75
C GLN A 29 -10.03 -0.67 -3.80
N ASP A 30 -11.09 -1.03 -4.53
CA ASP A 30 -11.59 -0.29 -5.68
C ASP A 30 -12.03 1.07 -5.16
N GLY A 31 -11.11 2.02 -5.16
CA GLY A 31 -11.26 3.32 -4.52
C GLY A 31 -10.39 3.58 -3.29
N SER A 32 -9.13 3.13 -3.22
CA SER A 32 -8.13 3.75 -2.33
C SER A 32 -6.78 3.99 -3.02
N CYS A 33 -6.01 4.91 -2.46
CA CYS A 33 -4.72 5.37 -2.90
C CYS A 33 -3.73 5.30 -1.74
N PHE A 34 -2.65 4.54 -1.92
CA PHE A 34 -1.61 4.47 -0.92
C PHE A 34 -0.68 5.67 -1.04
N ILE A 35 -0.47 6.35 0.08
CA ILE A 35 0.48 7.45 0.20
C ILE A 35 1.62 7.04 1.13
N GLN A 36 2.80 7.56 0.83
CA GLN A 36 3.96 7.54 1.69
C GLN A 36 4.22 8.97 2.18
N LEU A 37 4.40 9.12 3.48
CA LEU A 37 4.60 10.37 4.17
C LEU A 37 5.94 10.32 4.91
N LYS A 38 6.74 11.38 4.82
CA LYS A 38 7.88 11.55 5.73
C LYS A 38 7.51 12.44 6.89
N ASN A 39 7.89 12.02 8.09
CA ASN A 39 7.59 12.76 9.32
C ASN A 39 8.75 13.68 9.73
N GLY A 40 9.85 13.69 8.98
CA GLY A 40 11.02 14.52 9.28
C GLY A 40 11.98 13.86 10.27
N ASP A 41 11.86 12.59 10.59
CA ASP A 41 12.83 11.84 11.38
C ASP A 41 14.01 11.30 10.55
N GLY A 42 14.23 11.82 9.34
CA GLY A 42 15.31 11.42 8.42
C GLY A 42 14.81 10.66 7.19
N ASP A 43 15.27 9.41 7.01
CA ASP A 43 14.89 8.52 5.91
C ASP A 43 13.61 7.72 6.19
N ALA A 44 13.15 7.71 7.44
CA ALA A 44 11.92 7.05 7.83
C ALA A 44 10.70 7.64 7.10
N SER A 45 9.77 6.76 6.76
CA SER A 45 8.51 7.13 6.14
C SER A 45 7.42 6.23 6.67
N VAL A 46 6.24 6.81 6.85
CA VAL A 46 5.01 6.09 7.21
C VAL A 46 4.13 5.99 5.97
N GLY A 47 3.29 4.96 5.91
CA GLY A 47 2.39 4.71 4.79
C GLY A 47 0.94 4.64 5.23
N ALA A 48 0.02 5.16 4.42
CA ALA A 48 -1.41 5.09 4.70
C ALA A 48 -2.23 4.83 3.43
N SER A 49 -3.29 4.03 3.58
CA SER A 49 -4.30 3.83 2.53
C SER A 49 -5.38 4.90 2.65
N ILE A 50 -5.47 5.79 1.65
CA ILE A 50 -6.42 6.89 1.60
C ILE A 50 -7.58 6.51 0.67
N PRO A 51 -8.83 6.45 1.14
CA PRO A 51 -9.95 6.16 0.26
C PRO A 51 -10.12 7.27 -0.79
N ALA A 52 -10.30 6.86 -2.03
CA ALA A 52 -10.42 7.73 -3.19
C ALA A 52 -11.80 8.42 -3.23
N ASN A 53 -11.83 9.64 -3.75
CA ASN A 53 -13.02 10.49 -3.91
C ASN A 53 -13.69 10.93 -2.58
N THR A 54 -13.07 10.60 -1.44
CA THR A 54 -13.53 11.00 -0.10
C THR A 54 -12.44 11.76 0.63
N LEU A 55 -12.85 12.73 1.43
CA LEU A 55 -11.93 13.44 2.30
C LEU A 55 -11.60 12.55 3.51
N PHE A 56 -10.36 12.10 3.59
CA PHE A 56 -9.83 11.32 4.70
C PHE A 56 -9.33 12.26 5.81
N SER A 57 -9.94 12.20 6.99
CA SER A 57 -9.49 12.98 8.15
C SER A 57 -8.37 12.26 8.90
N THR A 58 -7.33 13.00 9.23
CA THR A 58 -6.19 12.50 10.02
C THR A 58 -6.42 12.57 11.53
N ALA A 59 -7.56 13.13 11.98
CA ALA A 59 -7.83 13.40 13.40
C ALA A 59 -7.73 12.17 14.32
N ASN A 60 -7.98 10.97 13.77
CA ASN A 60 -7.86 9.70 14.48
C ASN A 60 -6.68 8.85 13.99
N ASN A 61 -5.78 9.41 13.18
CA ASN A 61 -4.62 8.73 12.63
C ASN A 61 -3.36 9.56 12.92
N ARG A 62 -2.74 9.29 14.08
CA ARG A 62 -1.55 9.98 14.58
C ARG A 62 -0.28 9.75 13.76
N GLN A 63 -0.33 8.87 12.76
CA GLN A 63 0.83 8.62 11.91
C GLN A 63 0.93 9.63 10.78
N VAL A 64 -0.21 10.05 10.26
CA VAL A 64 -0.29 10.95 9.11
C VAL A 64 -0.90 12.31 9.47
N ASP A 65 -0.96 12.64 10.76
CA ASP A 65 -1.43 13.94 11.26
C ASP A 65 -0.36 15.03 11.22
N ALA A 66 0.88 14.69 10.90
CA ALA A 66 1.95 15.64 10.62
C ALA A 66 3.01 15.03 9.69
N GLY A 67 3.58 15.87 8.83
CA GLY A 67 4.69 15.45 7.97
C GLY A 67 5.39 16.59 7.27
N VAL A 68 6.54 16.28 6.66
CA VAL A 68 7.33 17.23 5.86
C VAL A 68 7.04 17.09 4.37
N ASN A 69 6.68 15.90 3.90
CA ASN A 69 6.32 15.67 2.50
C ASN A 69 5.39 14.46 2.35
N ALA A 70 4.81 14.30 1.16
CA ALA A 70 4.15 13.06 0.76
C ALA A 70 4.37 12.72 -0.72
N GLN A 71 4.19 11.44 -1.04
CA GLN A 71 4.10 10.89 -2.39
C GLN A 71 3.01 9.81 -2.44
N ALA A 72 2.26 9.71 -3.54
CA ALA A 72 1.38 8.56 -3.73
C ALA A 72 2.22 7.44 -4.35
N VAL A 73 2.14 6.21 -3.86
CA VAL A 73 2.90 5.09 -4.48
C VAL A 73 2.02 4.20 -5.35
N THR A 74 0.71 4.39 -5.27
CA THR A 74 -0.26 3.69 -6.12
C THR A 74 -0.30 4.37 -7.48
N SER A 75 0.03 3.63 -8.54
CA SER A 75 0.03 4.22 -9.88
C SER A 75 -1.37 4.69 -10.30
N GLY A 76 -1.40 5.88 -10.91
CA GLY A 76 -2.63 6.56 -11.31
C GLY A 76 -3.43 7.20 -10.16
N CYS A 77 -2.87 7.23 -8.95
CA CYS A 77 -3.41 8.04 -7.86
C CYS A 77 -2.84 9.44 -7.87
N VAL A 78 -3.73 10.41 -7.68
CA VAL A 78 -3.41 11.82 -7.58
C VAL A 78 -4.01 12.32 -6.27
N CYS A 79 -3.18 12.92 -5.42
CA CYS A 79 -3.53 13.26 -4.03
C CYS A 79 -3.21 14.71 -3.69
N GLN A 80 -3.96 15.26 -2.73
CA GLN A 80 -3.78 16.58 -2.14
C GLN A 80 -3.91 16.48 -0.63
N ALA A 81 -2.96 17.08 0.09
CA ALA A 81 -3.02 17.22 1.54
C ALA A 81 -3.62 18.59 1.92
N PHE A 82 -4.22 18.68 3.11
CA PHE A 82 -4.79 19.91 3.67
C PHE A 82 -4.44 20.03 5.14
N SER A 83 -4.24 21.26 5.63
CA SER A 83 -3.92 21.51 7.05
C SER A 83 -5.15 21.45 7.95
N ASP A 84 -6.34 21.51 7.36
CA ASP A 84 -7.62 21.40 8.06
C ASP A 84 -8.35 20.10 7.73
N ALA A 85 -9.19 19.65 8.65
CA ALA A 85 -10.01 18.46 8.47
C ALA A 85 -11.15 18.64 7.44
N ALA A 86 -11.46 19.88 7.06
CA ALA A 86 -12.50 20.18 6.08
C ALA A 86 -12.00 20.22 4.63
N GLY A 87 -10.69 20.07 4.41
CA GLY A 87 -10.12 20.01 3.07
C GLY A 87 -10.15 21.34 2.33
N THR A 88 -9.99 22.45 3.05
CA THR A 88 -10.12 23.80 2.49
C THR A 88 -8.78 24.52 2.32
N ILE A 89 -7.82 24.26 3.21
CA ILE A 89 -6.50 24.90 3.24
C ILE A 89 -5.47 23.90 2.74
N LYS A 90 -5.07 24.04 1.47
CA LYS A 90 -4.09 23.14 0.84
C LYS A 90 -2.74 23.21 1.54
N LEU A 91 -2.16 22.03 1.77
CA LEU A 91 -0.76 21.85 2.13
C LEU A 91 0.01 21.41 0.89
N GLY A 92 0.94 22.27 0.44
CA GLY A 92 1.72 22.02 -0.76
C GLY A 92 0.89 21.86 -2.04
N GLY A 93 1.53 21.32 -3.07
CA GLY A 93 0.90 20.96 -4.35
C GLY A 93 0.21 19.60 -4.33
N ILE A 94 -0.22 19.19 -5.52
CA ILE A 94 -0.72 17.84 -5.79
C ILE A 94 0.47 16.89 -5.93
N PHE A 95 0.33 15.68 -5.41
CA PHE A 95 1.34 14.63 -5.47
C PHE A 95 0.78 13.32 -6.06
N ASP A 96 1.64 12.53 -6.70
CA ASP A 96 1.31 11.29 -7.40
C ASP A 96 2.50 10.30 -7.37
N ASP A 97 2.45 9.22 -8.16
CA ASP A 97 3.52 8.20 -8.26
C ASP A 97 4.81 8.68 -8.94
N HIS A 98 4.83 9.92 -9.41
CA HIS A 98 6.00 10.55 -10.01
C HIS A 98 6.41 11.85 -9.32
N THR A 99 5.52 12.42 -8.50
CA THR A 99 5.67 13.75 -7.93
C THR A 99 5.57 13.68 -6.42
N LEU A 100 6.70 13.95 -5.75
CA LEU A 100 6.75 14.19 -4.31
C LEU A 100 6.52 15.68 -4.03
N VAL A 101 5.76 15.98 -2.97
CA VAL A 101 5.47 17.36 -2.55
C VAL A 101 5.93 17.58 -1.13
N SER A 102 6.73 18.64 -0.91
CA SER A 102 7.02 19.17 0.42
C SER A 102 5.85 20.01 0.93
N PHE A 103 5.56 19.89 2.22
CA PHE A 103 4.52 20.65 2.91
C PHE A 103 5.04 21.89 3.63
N THR A 104 6.36 22.04 3.69
CA THR A 104 7.03 23.13 4.39
C THR A 104 8.24 23.62 3.60
N ASP A 105 8.51 24.93 3.66
CA ASP A 105 9.72 25.51 3.09
C ASP A 105 10.95 25.27 3.99
N ALA A 106 10.73 24.80 5.22
CA ALA A 106 11.79 24.49 6.17
C ALA A 106 12.51 23.17 5.86
N SER A 107 11.97 22.36 4.94
CA SER A 107 12.49 21.06 4.57
C SER A 107 12.43 20.82 3.06
N SER A 108 13.46 20.15 2.53
CA SER A 108 13.44 19.63 1.17
C SER A 108 12.55 18.39 1.01
N GLY A 109 12.09 17.80 2.12
CA GLY A 109 11.52 16.46 2.15
C GLY A 109 12.56 15.34 1.95
N GLY A 110 13.85 15.70 1.91
CA GLY A 110 14.95 14.76 1.81
C GLY A 110 15.22 14.01 3.10
N THR A 111 16.32 13.27 3.12
CA THR A 111 16.84 12.57 4.31
C THR A 111 17.40 13.53 5.37
N ASP A 112 17.55 14.80 5.04
CA ASP A 112 18.00 15.90 5.89
C ASP A 112 16.85 16.58 6.66
N SER A 113 15.61 16.15 6.43
CA SER A 113 14.43 16.65 7.12
C SER A 113 14.49 16.37 8.63
N GLN A 114 13.99 17.29 9.44
CA GLN A 114 13.93 17.19 10.90
C GLN A 114 12.48 17.17 11.41
N LEU A 115 12.26 16.51 12.57
CA LEU A 115 10.92 16.26 13.11
C LEU A 115 10.21 17.58 13.48
N ASP A 116 10.97 18.59 13.90
CA ASP A 116 10.48 19.94 14.19
C ASP A 116 10.09 20.74 12.95
N GLN A 117 10.42 20.25 11.75
CA GLN A 117 9.99 20.81 10.47
C GLN A 117 8.65 20.22 10.00
N ALA A 118 8.17 19.13 10.61
CA ALA A 118 6.90 18.52 10.26
C ALA A 118 5.75 19.49 10.54
N VAL A 119 4.85 19.61 9.57
CA VAL A 119 3.65 20.46 9.70
C VAL A 119 2.42 19.60 9.92
N PRO A 120 1.46 20.06 10.75
CA PRO A 120 0.21 19.34 10.93
C PRO A 120 -0.58 19.20 9.62
N ILE A 121 -1.11 18.00 9.39
CA ILE A 121 -1.97 17.64 8.27
C ILE A 121 -3.33 17.29 8.86
N GLY A 122 -4.39 17.94 8.39
CA GLY A 122 -5.76 17.71 8.85
C GLY A 122 -6.55 16.73 7.98
N SER A 123 -6.24 16.65 6.69
CA SER A 123 -6.90 15.69 5.79
C SER A 123 -6.14 15.42 4.49
N PHE A 124 -6.51 14.31 3.83
CA PHE A 124 -6.09 13.97 2.49
C PHE A 124 -7.29 13.80 1.55
N CYS A 125 -7.13 14.19 0.30
CA CYS A 125 -8.04 13.85 -0.78
C CYS A 125 -7.25 13.19 -1.90
N CYS A 126 -7.60 11.94 -2.23
CA CYS A 126 -7.02 11.22 -3.35
C CYS A 126 -8.07 10.86 -4.39
N VAL A 127 -7.68 10.81 -5.65
CA VAL A 127 -8.50 10.33 -6.76
C VAL A 127 -7.68 9.35 -7.59
N THR A 128 -8.36 8.38 -8.21
CA THR A 128 -7.74 7.35 -9.05
C THR A 128 -7.74 7.70 -10.53
N THR A 129 -8.01 8.98 -10.84
CA THR A 129 -8.04 9.51 -12.21
C THR A 129 -6.77 10.37 -12.42
N PRO A 130 -5.87 9.95 -13.33
CA PRO A 130 -4.65 10.70 -13.62
C PRO A 130 -4.94 12.11 -14.14
N ASN A 131 -4.08 13.08 -13.84
CA ASN A 131 -4.11 14.46 -14.35
C ASN A 131 -5.36 15.29 -13.98
N THR A 132 -6.10 14.88 -12.95
CA THR A 132 -7.24 15.64 -12.42
C THR A 132 -6.90 16.22 -11.06
N VAL A 133 -7.31 17.47 -10.83
CA VAL A 133 -7.27 18.05 -9.48
C VAL A 133 -8.15 17.19 -8.58
N PRO A 134 -7.65 16.68 -7.44
CA PRO A 134 -8.45 15.89 -6.52
C PRO A 134 -9.64 16.72 -6.02
N VAL A 135 -10.85 16.24 -6.31
CA VAL A 135 -12.10 16.81 -5.77
C VAL A 135 -12.79 15.71 -5.00
N CYS A 136 -12.72 15.79 -3.68
CA CYS A 136 -13.40 14.85 -2.80
C CYS A 136 -14.74 15.44 -2.36
N SER A 137 -15.75 14.57 -2.24
CA SER A 137 -17.03 14.98 -1.66
C SER A 137 -16.82 15.26 -0.17
N GLY A 138 -17.45 16.33 0.34
CA GLY A 138 -17.30 16.78 1.72
C GLY A 138 -17.51 15.66 2.72
N SER A 139 -16.74 15.68 3.83
CA SER A 139 -16.57 14.62 4.84
C SER A 139 -17.64 13.55 4.77
N GLY A 140 -17.45 12.61 3.85
CA GLY A 140 -18.21 11.40 3.88
C GLY A 140 -17.80 10.74 5.18
N VAL A 141 -18.70 10.69 6.14
CA VAL A 141 -18.77 9.54 7.04
C VAL A 141 -19.18 8.36 6.15
N GLY A 142 -18.32 7.99 5.19
CA GLY A 142 -18.21 6.59 4.83
C GLY A 142 -17.98 5.94 6.17
N THR A 143 -18.89 5.05 6.57
CA THR A 143 -18.74 4.29 7.80
C THR A 143 -17.27 3.90 7.85
N PRO A 144 -16.50 4.36 8.86
CA PRO A 144 -15.11 3.96 8.95
C PRO A 144 -15.14 2.45 8.75
N PRO A 145 -14.35 1.87 7.83
CA PRO A 145 -14.21 0.42 7.83
C PRO A 145 -13.99 0.04 9.30
N PRO A 146 -14.78 -0.92 9.84
CA PRO A 146 -14.77 -1.23 11.26
C PRO A 146 -13.32 -1.29 11.72
N PRO A 147 -12.95 -0.64 12.87
CA PRO A 147 -11.56 -0.37 13.23
C PRO A 147 -10.77 -1.63 12.98
N THR A 148 -10.08 -1.63 11.85
CA THR A 148 -9.50 -2.86 11.33
C THR A 148 -8.20 -2.87 12.06
N GLN A 149 -8.14 -3.68 13.12
CA GLN A 149 -6.95 -3.82 13.94
C GLN A 149 -5.72 -3.78 13.05
N THR A 150 -4.90 -2.75 13.18
CA THR A 150 -3.72 -2.56 12.33
C THR A 150 -2.49 -3.06 13.06
N VAL A 151 -1.51 -3.46 12.27
CA VAL A 151 -0.25 -4.01 12.75
C VAL A 151 0.87 -3.21 12.13
N ARG A 152 1.76 -2.71 12.98
CA ARG A 152 2.94 -1.98 12.55
C ARG A 152 4.00 -2.99 12.15
N VAL A 153 4.28 -3.04 10.86
CA VAL A 153 5.32 -3.89 10.27
C VAL A 153 6.51 -3.00 9.95
N GLN A 154 7.69 -3.36 10.46
CA GLN A 154 8.95 -2.79 10.02
C GLN A 154 9.55 -3.65 8.91
N ILE A 155 10.10 -3.00 7.90
CA ILE A 155 10.72 -3.60 6.74
C ILE A 155 12.11 -3.00 6.63
N ASN A 156 13.12 -3.84 6.81
CA ASN A 156 14.52 -3.45 6.72
C ASN A 156 15.02 -3.76 5.30
N SER A 157 15.80 -2.84 4.75
CA SER A 157 16.30 -2.90 3.38
C SER A 157 17.79 -3.18 3.34
N ALA A 158 18.27 -3.62 2.18
CA ALA A 158 19.69 -3.94 1.96
C ALA A 158 20.63 -2.72 2.03
N ASP A 159 20.09 -1.51 2.01
CA ASP A 159 20.80 -0.25 2.14
C ASP A 159 20.82 0.29 3.58
N ASP A 160 20.53 -0.57 4.56
CA ASP A 160 20.39 -0.26 5.99
C ASP A 160 19.24 0.71 6.32
N SER A 161 18.37 1.01 5.36
CA SER A 161 17.15 1.79 5.64
C SER A 161 16.06 0.90 6.25
N ALA A 162 15.30 1.46 7.18
CA ALA A 162 14.16 0.80 7.81
C ALA A 162 12.89 1.65 7.62
N ARG A 163 11.78 0.99 7.29
CA ARG A 163 10.48 1.66 7.07
C ARG A 163 9.39 0.92 7.80
N GLN A 164 8.49 1.68 8.43
CA GLN A 164 7.36 1.11 9.16
C GLN A 164 6.05 1.43 8.44
N ILE A 165 5.19 0.43 8.33
CA ILE A 165 3.87 0.54 7.71
C ILE A 165 2.81 -0.06 8.63
N GLU A 166 1.59 0.48 8.60
CA GLU A 166 0.44 -0.14 9.26
C GLU A 166 -0.34 -1.01 8.27
N VAL A 167 -0.37 -2.31 8.55
CA VAL A 167 -1.06 -3.30 7.74
C VAL A 167 -2.35 -3.71 8.46
N PRO A 168 -3.52 -3.66 7.80
CA PRO A 168 -4.76 -4.21 8.35
C PRO A 168 -4.64 -5.70 8.68
N ALA A 169 -5.08 -6.11 9.86
CA ALA A 169 -5.10 -7.50 10.32
C ALA A 169 -6.35 -8.28 9.86
N ASP A 170 -6.95 -7.90 8.73
CA ASP A 170 -8.15 -8.53 8.16
C ASP A 170 -7.86 -9.64 7.14
N GLY A 171 -6.57 -9.92 6.88
CA GLY A 171 -6.10 -10.91 5.92
C GLY A 171 -6.08 -10.44 4.47
N SER A 172 -6.48 -9.19 4.18
CA SER A 172 -6.44 -8.63 2.84
C SER A 172 -5.01 -8.24 2.42
N PRO A 173 -4.64 -8.38 1.13
CA PRO A 173 -3.37 -7.86 0.62
C PRO A 173 -3.31 -6.34 0.74
N PHE A 174 -2.27 -5.87 1.44
CA PHE A 174 -1.95 -4.48 1.65
C PHE A 174 -0.72 -4.10 0.83
N ALA A 175 -0.83 -3.06 0.01
CA ALA A 175 0.29 -2.62 -0.82
C ALA A 175 1.42 -2.05 0.04
N ALA A 176 2.64 -2.53 -0.20
CA ALA A 176 3.83 -2.20 0.58
C ALA A 176 4.91 -1.55 -0.31
N SER A 177 5.10 -2.04 -1.54
CA SER A 177 6.03 -1.50 -2.55
C SER A 177 7.44 -1.15 -2.04
N PHE A 178 8.23 -2.18 -1.75
CA PHE A 178 9.65 -2.13 -1.40
C PHE A 178 10.45 -2.91 -2.44
N SER A 179 11.59 -2.38 -2.90
CA SER A 179 12.34 -3.01 -4.01
C SER A 179 13.54 -3.85 -3.56
N ILE A 180 14.05 -3.62 -2.34
CA ILE A 180 15.33 -4.17 -1.85
C ILE A 180 15.26 -4.61 -0.38
N ALA A 181 14.10 -5.12 0.06
CA ALA A 181 13.91 -5.56 1.44
C ALA A 181 14.72 -6.83 1.75
N THR A 182 15.24 -6.95 2.97
CA THR A 182 16.05 -8.08 3.45
C THR A 182 15.47 -8.76 4.68
N SER A 183 14.73 -8.03 5.52
CA SER A 183 14.01 -8.59 6.67
C SER A 183 12.75 -7.81 7.01
N VAL A 184 11.87 -8.45 7.77
CA VAL A 184 10.59 -7.91 8.24
C VAL A 184 10.30 -8.34 9.67
N GLU A 185 9.62 -7.49 10.43
CA GLU A 185 9.14 -7.80 11.78
C GLU A 185 7.85 -7.03 12.10
N ILE A 186 7.04 -7.55 13.02
CA ILE A 186 5.96 -6.79 13.65
C ILE A 186 6.52 -6.05 14.86
N VAL A 187 6.59 -4.72 14.79
CA VAL A 187 7.12 -3.90 15.90
C VAL A 187 6.05 -3.43 16.88
N ASP A 188 4.78 -3.41 16.45
CA ASP A 188 3.66 -3.00 17.30
C ASP A 188 2.34 -3.59 16.78
N ILE A 189 1.42 -3.90 17.69
CA ILE A 189 0.09 -4.42 17.37
C ILE A 189 -0.92 -3.52 18.08
N GLU A 190 -1.76 -2.82 17.32
CA GLU A 190 -2.76 -1.95 17.91
C GLU A 190 -3.89 -2.83 18.50
N GLY A 191 -3.78 -3.16 19.78
CA GLY A 191 -4.67 -4.08 20.49
C GLY A 191 -4.05 -5.45 20.80
N SER A 192 -4.48 -6.06 21.90
CA SER A 192 -3.83 -7.24 22.51
C SER A 192 -4.19 -8.58 21.85
N SER A 193 -3.72 -8.81 20.62
CA SER A 193 -4.00 -10.04 19.87
C SER A 193 -2.76 -10.57 19.14
N HIS A 194 -2.68 -11.89 19.00
CA HIS A 194 -1.67 -12.54 18.16
C HIS A 194 -1.97 -12.25 16.68
N VAL A 195 -0.98 -11.78 15.94
CA VAL A 195 -1.09 -11.52 14.50
C VAL A 195 0.07 -12.21 13.79
N THR A 196 -0.24 -12.84 12.66
CA THR A 196 0.76 -13.33 11.72
C THR A 196 0.67 -12.54 10.42
N CYS A 197 1.81 -12.11 9.92
CA CYS A 197 1.94 -11.42 8.64
C CYS A 197 2.71 -12.25 7.60
N GLN A 198 2.53 -11.94 6.31
CA GLN A 198 3.26 -12.55 5.20
C GLN A 198 3.55 -11.50 4.13
N ALA A 199 4.80 -11.45 3.66
CA ALA A 199 5.22 -10.60 2.54
C ALA A 199 5.07 -11.32 1.20
N PHE A 200 4.80 -10.56 0.14
CA PHE A 200 4.57 -11.07 -1.22
C PHE A 200 5.27 -10.21 -2.28
N SER A 201 5.73 -10.86 -3.34
CA SER A 201 6.41 -10.22 -4.48
C SER A 201 5.45 -9.68 -5.55
N ASP A 202 4.16 -9.93 -5.39
CA ASP A 202 3.10 -9.41 -6.25
C ASP A 202 2.08 -8.60 -5.44
N ALA A 203 1.43 -7.65 -6.12
CA ALA A 203 0.44 -6.77 -5.49
C ALA A 203 -0.84 -7.51 -5.06
N ASN A 204 -1.12 -8.69 -5.64
CA ASN A 204 -2.31 -9.46 -5.30
C ASN A 204 -2.11 -10.35 -4.07
N GLY A 205 -0.89 -10.46 -3.54
CA GLY A 205 -0.58 -11.29 -2.36
C GLY A 205 -0.68 -12.78 -2.63
N VAL A 206 -0.10 -13.25 -3.74
CA VAL A 206 -0.16 -14.66 -4.18
C VAL A 206 1.20 -15.35 -4.04
N VAL A 207 2.27 -14.68 -4.46
CA VAL A 207 3.64 -15.18 -4.51
C VAL A 207 4.37 -14.73 -3.25
N ALA A 208 4.31 -15.58 -2.22
CA ALA A 208 4.95 -15.34 -0.93
C ALA A 208 6.47 -15.16 -1.07
N VAL A 209 7.02 -14.26 -0.26
CA VAL A 209 8.44 -13.97 -0.15
C VAL A 209 8.85 -14.25 1.29
N GLY A 210 9.73 -15.23 1.49
CA GLY A 210 10.09 -15.70 2.82
C GLY A 210 8.94 -16.41 3.54
N SER A 211 9.16 -16.68 4.83
CA SER A 211 8.18 -17.31 5.71
C SER A 211 7.20 -16.27 6.29
N PRO A 212 6.02 -16.70 6.78
CA PRO A 212 5.19 -15.86 7.64
C PRO A 212 6.00 -15.39 8.86
N PHE A 213 5.69 -14.20 9.35
CA PHE A 213 6.42 -13.54 10.43
C PHE A 213 5.47 -12.99 11.50
N GLU A 214 6.00 -12.86 12.71
CA GLU A 214 5.32 -12.32 13.89
C GLU A 214 6.17 -11.17 14.46
N ILE A 215 6.24 -11.03 15.79
CA ILE A 215 7.03 -9.99 16.45
C ILE A 215 8.56 -10.16 16.31
N ASP A 216 9.01 -11.35 15.93
CA ASP A 216 10.43 -11.62 15.72
C ASP A 216 10.85 -11.24 14.30
N GLU A 217 12.03 -10.67 14.15
CA GLU A 217 12.63 -10.37 12.85
C GLU A 217 12.88 -11.64 12.03
N VAL A 218 12.32 -11.65 10.82
CA VAL A 218 12.46 -12.73 9.85
C VAL A 218 13.20 -12.24 8.62
N SER A 219 14.28 -12.95 8.29
CA SER A 219 15.01 -12.71 7.05
C SER A 219 14.21 -13.19 5.84
N LEU A 220 14.05 -12.31 4.86
CA LEU A 220 13.37 -12.61 3.61
C LEU A 220 14.29 -13.38 2.68
N ASN A 221 13.78 -14.47 2.09
CA ASN A 221 14.49 -15.24 1.06
C ASN A 221 15.95 -15.60 1.43
N GLY A 222 16.21 -15.92 2.70
CA GLY A 222 17.55 -16.25 3.20
C GLY A 222 18.54 -15.06 3.24
N GLY A 223 18.03 -13.82 3.30
CA GLY A 223 18.82 -12.59 3.42
C GLY A 223 19.11 -11.91 2.08
N ALA A 224 18.65 -12.49 0.97
CA ALA A 224 18.76 -11.85 -0.34
C ALA A 224 17.77 -10.68 -0.44
N ALA A 225 18.24 -9.57 -1.02
CA ALA A 225 17.38 -8.42 -1.32
C ALA A 225 16.24 -8.84 -2.26
N VAL A 226 15.01 -8.53 -1.86
CA VAL A 226 13.79 -8.91 -2.57
C VAL A 226 12.82 -7.74 -2.64
N SER A 227 12.00 -7.75 -3.68
CA SER A 227 10.90 -6.80 -3.80
C SER A 227 9.65 -7.32 -3.08
N ILE A 228 9.08 -6.50 -2.19
CA ILE A 228 7.80 -6.73 -1.54
C ILE A 228 6.79 -5.78 -2.17
N LEU A 229 5.79 -6.31 -2.86
CA LEU A 229 4.72 -5.49 -3.43
C LEU A 229 3.48 -5.46 -2.53
N SER A 230 3.25 -6.51 -1.74
CA SER A 230 2.17 -6.51 -0.75
C SER A 230 2.51 -7.31 0.52
N ILE A 231 1.81 -7.01 1.60
CA ILE A 231 1.85 -7.74 2.88
C ILE A 231 0.41 -8.09 3.27
N ARG A 232 0.19 -9.26 3.86
CA ARG A 232 -1.09 -9.62 4.49
C ARG A 232 -0.86 -9.89 5.95
N CYS A 233 -1.67 -9.30 6.82
CA CYS A 233 -1.68 -9.62 8.24
C CYS A 233 -3.05 -10.18 8.62
N LYS A 234 -3.07 -11.19 9.48
CA LYS A 234 -4.30 -11.79 9.99
C LYS A 234 -4.18 -12.04 11.47
N LEU A 235 -5.28 -11.85 12.20
CA LEU A 235 -5.40 -12.31 13.57
C LEU A 235 -5.20 -13.83 13.62
N SER A 236 -4.30 -14.27 14.48
CA SER A 236 -4.08 -15.68 14.77
C SER A 236 -5.23 -16.17 15.65
N ALA A 237 -5.92 -17.21 15.18
CA ALA A 237 -7.03 -17.84 15.91
C ALA A 237 -6.55 -18.65 17.11
#